data_AF-A0A4Y1YJH5-F1
#
_entry.id   AF-A0A4Y1YJH5-F1
#
_cell.length_a   1.000
_cell.length_b   1.000
_cell.length_c   1.000
_cell.angle_alpha   90.00
_cell.angle_beta   90.00
_cell.angle_gamma   90.00
#
_symmetry.space_group_name_H-M   'P 1'
#
loop_
_entity.id
_entity.type
_entity.pdbx_description
1 polymer ?
#
loop_
_entity_poly.entity_id
_entity_poly.type
_entity_poly.pdbx_seq_one_letter_code
_entity_poly.pdbx_strand_id
1 'polypeptide(L)'
;MVLLDTNVLSEQFQANPNKGVLAWLNDQALETLYLSVMTVAEIRAGVAVMPQGKRKKLLSEKTSKKIFYHCLLGVYCRLICLVQELMQKYSQQQKKRVVVLQQQMQ
;
A
#
# COMPACT_ATOMS: atom_id res chain seq x y z
N MET A 1 -8.70 9.60 18.11
CA MET A 1 -8.81 9.16 16.70
C MET A 1 -7.59 9.64 15.96
N VAL A 2 -6.87 8.73 15.31
CA VAL A 2 -5.59 8.97 14.64
C VAL A 2 -5.68 8.44 13.21
N LEU A 3 -5.42 9.29 12.23
CA LEU A 3 -5.33 8.89 10.83
C LEU A 3 -3.87 8.55 10.50
N LEU A 4 -3.63 7.30 10.10
CA LEU A 4 -2.30 6.82 9.76
C LEU A 4 -1.91 7.18 8.33
N ASP A 5 -0.69 7.67 8.18
CA ASP A 5 -0.05 7.94 6.89
C ASP A 5 0.76 6.72 6.40
N THR A 6 1.09 6.71 5.11
CA THR A 6 1.84 5.64 4.45
C THR A 6 3.22 5.45 5.08
N ASN A 7 3.89 6.53 5.48
CA ASN A 7 5.23 6.46 6.07
C ASN A 7 5.23 5.66 7.37
N VAL A 8 4.30 5.95 8.27
CA VAL A 8 4.16 5.25 9.56
C VAL A 8 3.82 3.78 9.35
N LEU A 9 2.91 3.48 8.42
CA LEU A 9 2.61 2.09 8.07
C LEU A 9 3.77 1.37 7.38
N SER A 10 4.58 2.07 6.58
CA SER A 10 5.69 1.48 5.85
C SER A 10 6.81 1.03 6.78
N GLU A 11 6.91 1.65 7.97
CA GLU A 11 7.92 1.37 8.98
C GLU A 11 7.97 -0.12 9.37
N GLN A 12 6.81 -0.76 9.54
CA GLN A 12 6.70 -2.19 9.90
C GLN A 12 7.28 -3.14 8.84
N PHE A 13 7.50 -2.66 7.62
CA PHE A 13 8.04 -3.43 6.50
C PHE A 13 9.51 -3.13 6.22
N GLN A 14 10.12 -2.20 6.95
CA GLN A 14 11.55 -1.92 6.85
C GLN A 14 12.37 -3.06 7.46
N ALA A 15 13.61 -3.25 6.97
CA ALA A 15 14.52 -4.26 7.50
C ALA A 15 14.98 -3.93 8.93
N ASN A 16 15.11 -2.64 9.24
CA ASN A 16 15.42 -2.15 10.58
C ASN A 16 14.41 -1.06 10.97
N PRO A 17 13.24 -1.44 11.52
CA PRO A 17 12.18 -0.49 11.83
C PRO A 17 12.52 0.36 13.06
N ASN A 18 12.05 1.60 13.07
CA ASN A 18 12.13 2.48 14.23
C ASN A 18 11.27 1.92 15.38
N LYS A 19 11.94 1.48 16.44
CA LYS A 19 11.30 0.90 17.63
C LYS A 19 10.30 1.84 18.30
N GLY A 20 10.54 3.16 18.26
CA GLY A 20 9.61 4.15 18.83
C GLY A 20 8.30 4.22 18.06
N VAL A 21 8.35 4.16 16.73
CA VAL A 21 7.14 4.13 15.88
C VAL A 21 6.35 2.86 16.13
N LEU A 22 7.02 1.71 16.25
CA LEU A 22 6.37 0.44 16.54
C LEU A 22 5.74 0.41 17.95
N ALA A 23 6.45 0.92 18.96
CA ALA A 23 5.94 1.02 20.31
C ALA A 23 4.70 1.93 20.37
N TRP A 24 4.76 3.09 19.72
CA TRP A 24 3.62 4.01 19.64
C TRP A 24 2.42 3.38 18.94
N LEU A 25 2.64 2.68 17.81
CA LEU A 25 1.57 1.96 17.10
C LEU A 25 0.90 0.89 17.98
N ASN A 26 1.69 0.16 18.77
CA ASN A 26 1.18 -0.89 19.66
C ASN A 26 0.42 -0.34 20.88
N ASP A 27 0.64 0.92 21.25
CA ASP A 27 -0.02 1.59 22.38
C ASP A 27 -1.38 2.20 22.00
N GLN A 28 -1.69 2.28 20.70
CA GLN A 28 -2.98 2.79 20.23
C GLN A 28 -4.04 1.69 20.21
N ALA A 29 -5.24 2.02 20.72
CA ALA A 29 -6.41 1.17 20.54
C ALA A 29 -6.79 1.08 19.04
N LEU A 30 -7.02 -0.14 18.54
CA LEU A 30 -7.25 -0.40 17.11
C LEU A 30 -8.46 0.35 16.56
N GLU A 31 -9.50 0.55 17.37
CA GLU A 31 -10.73 1.27 17.03
C GLU A 31 -10.50 2.77 16.79
N THR A 32 -9.36 3.28 17.26
CA THR A 32 -8.99 4.70 17.12
C THR A 32 -8.06 4.96 15.94
N LEU A 33 -7.57 3.91 15.28
CA LEU A 33 -6.68 3.97 14.13
C LEU A 33 -7.46 3.90 12.83
N TYR A 34 -7.26 4.89 11.97
CA TYR A 34 -7.93 4.99 10.67
C TYR A 34 -6.88 5.00 9.56
N LEU A 35 -7.29 4.54 8.38
CA LEU A 35 -6.51 4.62 7.16
C LEU A 35 -7.28 5.36 6.10
N SER A 36 -6.60 6.28 5.43
CA SER A 36 -7.17 6.94 4.26
C SER A 36 -7.13 5.99 3.06
N VAL A 37 -8.09 6.14 2.14
CA VAL A 37 -8.05 5.39 0.88
C VAL A 37 -6.81 5.77 0.06
N MET A 38 -6.30 6.99 0.20
CA MET A 38 -5.05 7.42 -0.44
C MET A 38 -3.84 6.63 0.07
N THR A 39 -3.72 6.45 1.38
CA THR A 39 -2.68 5.64 2.02
C THR A 39 -2.73 4.19 1.51
N VAL A 40 -3.94 3.62 1.37
CA VAL A 40 -4.12 2.28 0.77
C VAL A 40 -3.69 2.26 -0.70
N ALA A 41 -4.00 3.32 -1.46
CA ALA A 41 -3.59 3.46 -2.86
C ALA A 41 -2.06 3.46 -3.00
N GLU A 42 -1.38 4.26 -2.19
CA GLU A 42 0.08 4.41 -2.20
C GLU A 42 0.80 3.10 -1.87
N ILE A 43 0.35 2.38 -0.84
CA ILE A 43 0.91 1.07 -0.49
C ILE A 43 0.77 0.08 -1.65
N ARG A 44 -0.41 0.03 -2.28
CA ARG A 44 -0.67 -0.84 -3.43
C ARG A 44 0.15 -0.45 -4.65
N ALA A 45 0.31 0.85 -4.90
CA ALA A 45 1.16 1.38 -5.96
C ALA A 45 2.61 0.93 -5.75
N GLY A 46 3.11 1.12 -4.52
CA GLY A 46 4.45 0.74 -4.11
C GLY A 46 4.73 -0.73 -4.37
N VAL A 47 3.82 -1.63 -4.01
CA VAL A 47 3.93 -3.07 -4.32
C VAL A 47 3.86 -3.35 -5.83
N ALA A 48 2.96 -2.67 -6.56
CA ALA A 48 2.74 -2.90 -7.99
C ALA A 48 3.98 -2.60 -8.84
N VAL A 49 4.73 -1.54 -8.48
CA VAL A 49 5.94 -1.09 -9.20
C VAL A 49 7.18 -1.92 -8.88
N MET A 50 7.18 -2.74 -7.82
CA MET A 50 8.32 -3.58 -7.49
C MET A 50 8.66 -4.56 -8.61
N PRO A 51 9.95 -4.91 -8.81
CA PRO A 51 10.36 -6.01 -9.68
C PRO A 51 9.69 -7.32 -9.26
N GLN A 52 9.45 -8.21 -10.24
CA GLN A 52 8.94 -9.54 -9.93
C GLN A 52 9.94 -10.30 -9.04
N GLY A 53 9.45 -10.97 -8.01
CA GLY A 53 10.30 -11.71 -7.09
C GLY A 53 9.63 -12.03 -5.75
N LYS A 54 10.35 -12.75 -4.89
CA LYS A 54 9.86 -13.21 -3.58
C LYS A 54 9.35 -12.06 -2.71
N ARG A 55 10.04 -10.92 -2.71
CA ARG A 55 9.68 -9.73 -1.93
C ARG A 55 8.33 -9.13 -2.37
N LYS A 56 8.10 -9.00 -3.68
CA LYS A 56 6.83 -8.50 -4.23
C LYS A 56 5.66 -9.41 -3.88
N LYS A 57 5.85 -10.73 -4.03
CA LYS A 57 4.82 -11.73 -3.69
C LYS A 57 4.45 -11.66 -2.20
N LEU A 58 5.45 -11.64 -1.32
CA LEU A 58 5.25 -11.54 0.13
C LEU A 58 4.52 -10.27 0.54
N LEU A 59 4.92 -9.11 0.00
CA LEU A 59 4.27 -7.85 0.32
C LEU A 59 2.84 -7.78 -0.23
N SER A 60 2.62 -8.22 -1.47
CA SER A 60 1.29 -8.31 -2.08
C SER A 60 0.32 -9.17 -1.24
N GLU A 61 0.78 -10.32 -0.77
CA GLU A 61 -0.02 -11.21 0.10
C GLU A 61 -0.32 -10.56 1.46
N LYS A 62 0.68 -9.92 2.09
CA LYS A 62 0.51 -9.22 3.38
C LYS A 62 -0.45 -8.04 3.27
N THR A 63 -0.31 -7.20 2.25
CA THR A 63 -1.14 -6.01 2.05
C THR A 63 -2.56 -6.37 1.62
N SER A 64 -2.75 -7.47 0.90
CA SER A 64 -4.09 -7.91 0.46
C SER A 64 -4.89 -8.54 1.60
N LYS A 65 -4.25 -9.31 2.49
CA LYS A 65 -4.93 -9.98 3.61
C LYS A 65 -5.05 -9.07 4.82
N LYS A 66 -3.98 -8.45 5.32
CA LYS A 66 -3.99 -7.78 6.63
C LYS A 66 -4.63 -6.38 6.66
N ILE A 67 -4.48 -5.60 5.59
CA ILE A 67 -5.03 -4.22 5.55
C ILE A 67 -6.57 -4.25 5.39
N PHE A 68 -7.12 -5.35 4.87
CA PHE A 68 -8.54 -5.44 4.52
C PHE A 68 -9.44 -5.83 5.70
N TYR A 69 -9.00 -6.64 6.66
CA TYR A 69 -9.91 -7.16 7.71
C TYR A 69 -10.35 -6.12 8.75
N HIS A 70 -9.61 -5.02 8.94
CA HIS A 70 -9.91 -4.06 10.02
C HIS A 70 -10.50 -2.72 9.57
N CYS A 71 -10.50 -2.41 8.26
CA CYS A 71 -11.02 -1.15 7.72
C CYS A 71 -12.50 -1.23 7.27
N LEU A 72 -13.16 -2.37 7.51
CA LEU A 72 -14.36 -2.81 6.78
C LEU A 72 -15.66 -2.74 7.61
N LEU A 73 -15.84 -1.67 8.38
CA LEU A 73 -17.19 -1.24 8.77
C LEU A 73 -17.89 -0.58 7.56
N GLY A 74 -18.38 -1.43 6.65
CA GLY A 74 -19.60 -1.22 5.86
C GLY A 74 -19.65 -0.18 4.72
N VAL A 75 -18.83 0.89 4.68
CA VAL A 75 -19.15 2.04 3.80
C VAL A 75 -18.20 2.23 2.60
N TYR A 76 -16.95 1.74 2.65
CA TYR A 76 -15.91 2.14 1.69
C TYR A 76 -15.51 1.08 0.65
N CYS A 77 -16.18 -0.08 0.62
CA CYS A 77 -15.82 -1.20 -0.27
C CYS A 77 -15.79 -0.79 -1.76
N ARG A 78 -16.71 0.07 -2.19
CA ARG A 78 -16.79 0.54 -3.58
C ARG A 78 -15.66 1.51 -3.97
N LEU A 79 -15.23 2.37 -3.04
CA LEU A 79 -14.15 3.34 -3.28
C LEU A 79 -12.78 2.65 -3.31
N ILE A 80 -12.55 1.65 -2.45
CA ILE A 80 -11.31 0.86 -2.46
C ILE A 80 -11.18 0.02 -3.74
N CYS A 81 -12.27 -0.58 -4.23
CA CYS A 81 -12.28 -1.28 -5.52
C CYS A 81 -12.01 -0.33 -6.68
N LEU A 82 -12.62 0.85 -6.70
CA LEU A 82 -12.38 1.85 -7.75
C LEU A 82 -10.92 2.33 -7.74
N VAL A 83 -10.37 2.64 -6.56
CA VAL A 83 -8.95 3.01 -6.43
C VAL A 83 -8.05 1.84 -6.85
N GLN A 84 -8.41 0.60 -6.55
CA GLN A 84 -7.66 -0.57 -7.04
C GLN A 84 -7.64 -0.66 -8.56
N GLU A 85 -8.80 -0.49 -9.22
CA GLU A 85 -8.90 -0.51 -10.68
C GLU A 85 -8.13 0.65 -11.33
N LEU A 86 -8.25 1.86 -10.78
CA LEU A 86 -7.52 3.04 -11.26
C LEU A 86 -6.01 2.85 -11.11
N MET A 87 -5.56 2.30 -9.98
CA MET A 87 -4.13 2.05 -9.75
C MET A 87 -3.60 0.89 -10.62
N GLN A 88 -4.41 -0.13 -10.91
CA GLN A 88 -4.05 -1.14 -11.91
C GLN A 88 -3.89 -0.52 -13.30
N LYS A 89 -4.85 0.31 -13.73
CA LYS A 89 -4.77 1.04 -15.00
C LYS A 89 -3.53 1.94 -15.05
N TYR A 90 -3.25 2.68 -13.99
CA TYR A 90 -2.07 3.54 -13.90
C TYR A 90 -0.76 2.76 -13.93
N SER A 91 -0.67 1.63 -13.22
CA SER A 91 0.51 0.75 -13.25
C SER A 91 0.79 0.19 -14.65
N GLN A 92 -0.26 -0.20 -15.39
CA GLN A 92 -0.10 -0.64 -16.78
C GLN A 92 0.34 0.50 -17.71
N GLN A 93 -0.14 1.73 -17.48
CA GLN A 93 0.30 2.91 -18.23
C GLN A 93 1.78 3.25 -17.96
N GLN A 94 2.24 3.16 -16.72
CA GLN A 94 3.65 3.41 -16.37
C GLN A 94 4.58 2.36 -16.98
N LYS A 95 4.21 1.07 -16.94
CA LYS A 95 4.98 0.01 -17.62
C LYS A 95 5.09 0.25 -19.12
N LYS A 96 4.01 0.66 -19.77
CA LYS A 96 4.03 1.02 -21.20
C LYS A 96 4.94 2.22 -21.47
N ARG A 97 4.92 3.25 -20.63
CA ARG A 97 5.82 4.41 -20.77
C ARG A 97 7.30 4.07 -20.61
N VAL A 98 7.66 3.25 -19.63
CA VAL A 98 9.06 2.83 -19.42
C VAL A 98 9.56 1.98 -20.61
N VAL A 99 8.74 1.07 -21.13
CA VAL A 99 9.10 0.26 -22.31
C VAL A 99 9.24 1.12 -23.57
N VAL A 100 8.35 2.09 -23.79
CA VAL A 100 8.45 3.01 -24.94
C VAL A 100 9.71 3.89 -24.84
N LEU A 101 10.04 4.40 -23.65
CA LEU A 101 11.26 5.19 -23.44
C LEU A 101 12.54 4.36 -23.62
N GLN A 102 12.52 3.07 -23.25
CA GLN A 102 13.66 2.17 -23.48
C GLN A 102 13.83 1.80 -24.97
N GLN A 103 12.74 1.71 -25.74
CA GLN A 103 12.79 1.46 -27.19
C GLN A 103 13.19 2.70 -28.00
N GLN A 104 13.03 3.91 -27.46
CA GLN A 104 13.47 5.15 -28.10
C GLN A 104 14.94 5.51 -27.84
N MET A 105 15.61 4.81 -26.92
CA MET A 105 17.04 4.97 -26.63
C MET A 105 17.93 3.87 -27.23
N GLN A 106 17.40 3.04 -28.13
CA GLN A 106 18.12 2.09 -28.97
C GLN A 106 17.98 2.50 -30.44
#